data_AF-A0A392R3Q5-F1
#
_entry.id   AF-A0A392R3Q5-F1
#
_cell.length_a   1.000
_cell.length_b   1.000
_cell.length_c   1.000
_cell.angle_alpha   90.00
_cell.angle_beta   90.00
_cell.angle_gamma   90.00
#
_symmetry.space_group_name_H-M   'P 1'
#
loop_
_entity.id
_entity.type
_entity.pdbx_description
1 polymer ?
#
loop_
_entity_poly.entity_id
_entity_poly.type
_entity_poly.pdbx_seq_one_letter_code
_entity_poly.pdbx_strand_id
1 'polypeptide(L)'
;MSNEGRISRIETAVETLLKRAVEDQHDAENSRNNPPRTPFHTRSVKLEFPRFDGTHAIEWIFKAEQFFEYYNTPDADRLMIAAVHLDQKVVPWYQMMQRTDPFQSWQLFARAIE
;
A
#
# COMPACT_ATOMS: atom_id res chain seq x y z
N MET A 1 48.80 9.90 8.36
CA MET A 1 48.34 8.99 7.28
C MET A 1 48.04 9.86 6.07
N SER A 2 48.84 9.78 5.00
CA SER A 2 48.77 10.73 3.87
C SER A 2 47.49 10.50 3.04
N ASN A 3 46.82 11.59 2.65
CA ASN A 3 45.61 11.57 1.82
C ASN A 3 45.85 10.90 0.46
N GLU A 4 47.08 10.92 -0.02
CA GLU A 4 47.52 10.32 -1.28
C GLU A 4 47.33 8.80 -1.30
N GLY A 5 47.58 8.13 -0.17
CA GLY A 5 47.33 6.69 -0.03
C GLY A 5 45.85 6.33 0.02
N ARG A 6 44.97 7.29 0.36
CA ARG A 6 43.51 7.09 0.33
C ARG A 6 42.97 7.24 -1.09
N ILE A 7 43.52 8.19 -1.85
CA ILE A 7 43.11 8.46 -3.25
C ILE A 7 43.48 7.26 -4.14
N SER A 8 44.71 6.76 -4.06
CA SER A 8 45.13 5.58 -4.83
C SER A 8 44.26 4.35 -4.56
N ARG A 9 43.83 4.13 -3.31
CA ARG A 9 42.91 3.03 -2.96
C ARG A 9 41.53 3.19 -3.59
N ILE A 10 41.05 4.43 -3.71
CA ILE A 10 39.75 4.72 -4.35
C ILE A 10 39.87 4.47 -5.85
N GLU A 11 40.94 4.94 -6.49
CA GLU A 11 41.18 4.73 -7.93
C GLU A 11 41.23 3.23 -8.27
N THR A 12 42.00 2.44 -7.53
CA THR A 12 42.05 0.98 -7.73
C THR A 12 40.69 0.31 -7.51
N ALA A 13 39.91 0.77 -6.54
CA ALA A 13 38.57 0.22 -6.27
C ALA A 13 37.60 0.53 -7.43
N VAL A 14 37.65 1.74 -7.98
CA VAL A 14 36.82 2.16 -9.13
C VAL A 14 37.20 1.36 -10.38
N GLU A 15 38.49 1.18 -10.65
CA GLU A 15 38.96 0.36 -11.79
C GLU A 15 38.53 -1.10 -11.67
N THR A 16 38.56 -1.65 -10.45
CA THR A 16 38.11 -3.03 -10.16
C THR A 16 36.61 -3.19 -10.40
N LEU A 17 35.81 -2.19 -10.02
CA LEU A 17 34.36 -2.19 -10.25
C LEU A 17 34.03 -2.04 -11.74
N LEU A 18 34.77 -1.20 -12.47
CA LEU A 18 34.60 -1.06 -13.92
C LEU A 18 34.95 -2.35 -14.66
N LYS A 19 36.00 -3.07 -14.26
CA LYS A 19 36.32 -4.39 -14.84
C LYS A 19 35.21 -5.42 -14.59
N ARG A 20 34.69 -5.51 -13.36
CA ARG A 20 33.58 -6.43 -13.03
C ARG A 20 32.30 -6.14 -13.83
N ALA A 21 31.95 -4.86 -13.99
CA ALA A 21 30.76 -4.48 -14.75
C ALA A 21 30.83 -4.84 -16.24
N VAL A 22 32.04 -4.95 -16.80
CA VAL A 22 32.27 -5.42 -18.18
C VAL A 22 32.22 -6.96 -18.25
N GLU A 23 32.66 -7.66 -17.21
CA GLU A 23 32.61 -9.13 -17.12
C GLU A 23 31.18 -9.66 -16.91
N ASP A 24 30.33 -8.95 -16.15
CA ASP A 24 28.93 -9.32 -15.86
C ASP A 24 28.01 -9.36 -17.12
N GLN A 25 28.47 -8.87 -18.28
CA GLN A 25 27.70 -8.94 -19.54
C GLN A 25 27.72 -10.33 -20.20
N HIS A 26 28.60 -11.24 -19.79
CA HIS A 26 28.71 -12.57 -20.38
C HIS A 26 27.97 -13.69 -19.62
N ASP A 27 27.43 -13.42 -18.42
CA ASP A 27 26.78 -14.44 -17.57
C ASP A 27 25.24 -14.42 -17.59
N ALA A 28 24.64 -13.71 -18.55
CA ALA A 28 23.18 -13.66 -18.72
C ALA A 28 22.55 -15.02 -19.17
N GLU A 29 23.34 -16.03 -19.52
CA GLU A 29 22.83 -17.32 -19.99
C GLU A 29 22.65 -18.39 -18.90
N ASN A 30 23.16 -18.20 -17.67
CA ASN A 30 23.14 -19.27 -16.65
C ASN A 30 22.14 -19.06 -15.49
N SER A 31 21.35 -17.99 -15.48
CA SER A 31 20.30 -17.73 -14.47
C SER A 31 18.96 -18.44 -14.75
N ARG A 32 18.98 -19.62 -15.40
CA ARG A 32 17.77 -20.42 -15.66
C ARG A 32 17.36 -21.36 -14.52
N ASN A 33 18.13 -21.44 -13.44
CA ASN A 33 17.91 -22.43 -12.37
C ASN A 33 17.50 -21.87 -11.00
N ASN A 34 17.11 -20.59 -10.90
CA ASN A 34 16.40 -20.19 -9.69
C ASN A 34 14.94 -20.66 -9.82
N PRO A 35 14.45 -21.60 -9.00
CA PRO A 35 13.04 -21.93 -9.02
C PRO A 35 12.28 -20.62 -8.78
N PRO A 36 11.27 -20.29 -9.61
CA PRO A 36 10.45 -19.13 -9.35
C PRO A 36 9.96 -19.27 -7.92
N ARG A 37 10.24 -18.27 -7.07
CA ARG A 37 9.58 -18.14 -5.77
C ARG A 37 8.11 -18.25 -6.09
N THR A 38 7.51 -19.38 -5.77
CA THR A 38 6.08 -19.56 -5.93
C THR A 38 5.48 -18.44 -5.10
N PRO A 39 4.70 -17.52 -5.70
CA PRO A 39 4.00 -16.55 -4.90
C PRO A 39 3.23 -17.36 -3.87
N PHE A 40 3.32 -16.97 -2.60
CA PHE A 40 2.50 -17.55 -1.54
C PHE A 40 1.05 -17.46 -2.01
N HIS A 41 0.56 -18.53 -2.63
CA HIS A 41 -0.79 -18.62 -3.14
C HIS A 41 -1.62 -19.05 -1.92
N THR A 42 -1.68 -18.16 -0.93
CA THR A 42 -2.77 -18.21 0.02
C THR A 42 -4.01 -18.02 -0.85
N ARG A 43 -4.94 -18.99 -0.81
CA ARG A 43 -6.27 -18.78 -1.38
C ARG A 43 -6.71 -17.40 -0.89
N SER A 44 -6.98 -16.47 -1.81
CA SER A 44 -7.34 -15.11 -1.47
C SER A 44 -8.45 -15.17 -0.42
N VAL A 45 -8.16 -14.68 0.78
CA VAL A 45 -9.14 -14.63 1.85
C VAL A 45 -10.14 -13.56 1.43
N LYS A 46 -11.39 -13.94 1.26
CA LYS A 46 -12.45 -12.96 1.03
C LYS A 46 -12.73 -12.27 2.36
N LEU A 47 -12.26 -11.03 2.51
CA LEU A 47 -12.64 -10.18 3.63
C LEU A 47 -14.05 -9.65 3.38
N GLU A 48 -14.83 -9.54 4.45
CA GLU A 48 -16.08 -8.78 4.44
C GLU A 48 -15.78 -7.35 4.88
N PHE A 49 -16.46 -6.39 4.25
CA PHE A 49 -16.31 -4.99 4.63
C PHE A 49 -16.97 -4.75 6.00
N PRO A 50 -16.32 -4.05 6.94
CA PRO A 50 -16.84 -3.88 8.30
C PRO A 50 -18.10 -3.00 8.30
N ARG A 51 -19.10 -3.35 9.12
CA ARG A 51 -20.32 -2.53 9.32
C ARG A 51 -20.12 -1.48 10.40
N PHE A 52 -20.80 -0.34 10.27
CA PHE A 52 -20.69 0.78 11.21
C PHE A 52 -22.04 1.26 11.74
N ASP A 53 -22.23 1.13 13.05
CA ASP A 53 -23.45 1.54 13.76
C ASP A 53 -23.30 2.87 14.53
N GLY A 54 -22.15 3.54 14.37
CA GLY A 54 -21.84 4.80 15.04
C GLY A 54 -21.11 4.61 16.36
N THR A 55 -20.56 3.44 16.62
CA THR A 55 -19.70 3.14 17.77
C THR A 55 -18.30 2.73 17.31
N HIS A 56 -17.30 2.93 18.17
CA HIS A 56 -15.92 2.51 17.92
C HIS A 56 -15.35 3.02 16.57
N ALA A 57 -15.58 4.30 16.25
CA ALA A 57 -15.27 4.86 14.93
C ALA A 57 -13.81 4.66 14.51
N ILE A 58 -12.85 4.90 15.41
CA ILE A 58 -11.41 4.70 15.13
C ILE A 58 -11.11 3.25 14.74
N GLU A 59 -11.68 2.28 15.44
CA GLU A 59 -11.50 0.85 15.12
C GLU A 59 -12.14 0.50 13.77
N TRP A 60 -13.32 1.04 13.49
CA TRP A 60 -14.00 0.82 12.22
C TRP A 60 -13.25 1.43 11.04
N ILE A 61 -12.78 2.68 11.17
CA ILE A 61 -11.97 3.37 10.15
C ILE A 61 -10.72 2.55 9.86
N PHE A 62 -10.00 2.10 10.91
CA PHE A 62 -8.81 1.26 10.74
C PHE A 62 -9.12 -0.01 9.93
N LYS A 63 -10.20 -0.74 10.27
CA LYS A 63 -10.59 -1.95 9.53
C LYS A 63 -10.98 -1.65 8.08
N ALA A 64 -11.68 -0.54 7.82
CA ALA A 64 -12.04 -0.11 6.48
C ALA A 64 -10.79 0.22 5.64
N GLU A 65 -9.81 0.91 6.22
CA GLU A 65 -8.54 1.21 5.55
C GLU A 65 -7.77 -0.06 5.19
N GLN A 66 -7.68 -1.03 6.12
CA GLN A 66 -7.05 -2.32 5.85
C GLN A 66 -7.76 -3.09 4.72
N PHE A 67 -9.10 -3.03 4.67
CA PHE A 67 -9.86 -3.63 3.57
C PHE A 67 -9.53 -2.95 2.23
N PHE A 68 -9.52 -1.62 2.19
CA PHE A 68 -9.24 -0.87 0.96
C PHE A 68 -7.82 -1.14 0.44
N GLU A 69 -6.85 -1.22 1.33
CA GLU A 69 -5.46 -1.55 1.01
C GLU A 69 -5.36 -2.98 0.46
N TYR A 70 -5.97 -3.96 1.13
CA TYR A 70 -5.94 -5.37 0.70
C TYR A 70 -6.50 -5.57 -0.71
N TYR A 71 -7.58 -4.87 -1.06
CA TYR A 71 -8.22 -4.97 -2.38
C TYR A 71 -7.71 -3.94 -3.40
N ASN A 72 -6.74 -3.09 -3.05
CA ASN A 72 -6.32 -1.94 -3.87
C ASN A 72 -7.54 -1.10 -4.35
N THR A 73 -8.45 -0.81 -3.43
CA THR A 73 -9.71 -0.11 -3.75
C THR A 73 -9.42 1.33 -4.18
N PRO A 74 -9.88 1.75 -5.39
CA PRO A 74 -9.73 3.13 -5.86
C PRO A 74 -10.39 4.13 -4.92
N ASP A 75 -9.76 5.28 -4.70
CA ASP A 75 -10.26 6.33 -3.79
C ASP A 75 -11.69 6.77 -4.08
N ALA A 76 -12.06 6.82 -5.38
CA ALA A 76 -13.40 7.18 -5.83
C ALA A 76 -14.49 6.19 -5.36
N ASP A 77 -14.13 4.92 -5.15
CA ASP A 77 -15.07 3.87 -4.77
C ASP A 77 -15.19 3.70 -3.24
N ARG A 78 -14.17 4.13 -2.48
CA ARG A 78 -14.10 3.92 -1.02
C ARG A 78 -15.30 4.47 -0.29
N LEU A 79 -15.70 5.71 -0.60
CA LEU A 79 -16.83 6.37 0.05
C LEU A 79 -18.15 5.64 -0.24
N MET A 80 -18.36 5.19 -1.47
CA MET A 80 -19.55 4.44 -1.87
C MET A 80 -19.61 3.08 -1.14
N ILE A 81 -18.50 2.35 -1.09
CA ILE A 81 -18.41 1.06 -0.38
C ILE A 81 -18.67 1.24 1.12
N ALA A 82 -18.09 2.28 1.72
CA ALA A 82 -18.33 2.61 3.13
C ALA A 82 -19.82 2.93 3.39
N ALA A 83 -20.43 3.76 2.53
CA ALA A 83 -21.81 4.20 2.68
C ALA A 83 -22.82 3.05 2.69
N VAL A 84 -22.61 2.01 1.87
CA VAL A 84 -23.52 0.85 1.81
C VAL A 84 -23.40 -0.10 3.02
N HIS A 85 -22.37 0.07 3.86
CA HIS A 85 -22.16 -0.72 5.08
C HIS A 85 -22.44 0.07 6.37
N LEU A 86 -23.07 1.25 6.24
CA LEU A 86 -23.59 1.99 7.38
C LEU A 86 -24.85 1.33 7.93
N ASP A 87 -24.99 1.36 9.25
CA ASP A 87 -26.03 0.67 9.99
C ASP A 87 -26.74 1.60 10.98
N GLN A 88 -27.93 1.17 11.41
CA GLN A 88 -28.66 1.76 12.53
C GLN A 88 -28.82 3.29 12.40
N LYS A 89 -28.49 4.01 13.47
CA LYS A 89 -28.61 5.47 13.60
C LYS A 89 -27.69 6.26 12.66
N VAL A 90 -26.69 5.64 12.06
CA VAL A 90 -25.75 6.33 11.15
C VAL A 90 -26.39 6.58 9.79
N VAL A 91 -27.25 5.68 9.31
CA VAL A 91 -27.86 5.79 7.99
C VAL A 91 -28.67 7.08 7.83
N PRO A 92 -29.60 7.45 8.74
CA PRO A 92 -30.34 8.70 8.62
C PRO A 92 -29.45 9.95 8.68
N TRP A 93 -28.41 9.93 9.51
CA TRP A 93 -27.45 11.03 9.60
C TRP A 93 -26.67 11.20 8.29
N TYR A 94 -26.16 10.11 7.72
CA TYR A 94 -25.44 10.16 6.45
C TYR A 94 -26.33 10.66 5.31
N GLN A 95 -27.59 10.22 5.24
CA GLN A 95 -28.57 10.72 4.27
C GLN A 95 -28.85 12.22 4.42
N MET A 96 -28.85 12.74 5.65
CA MET A 96 -28.97 14.18 5.90
C MET A 96 -27.75 14.92 5.35
N MET A 97 -26.54 14.46 5.66
CA MET A 97 -25.30 15.07 5.15
C MET A 97 -25.26 15.08 3.61
N GLN A 98 -25.67 13.99 2.97
CA GLN A 98 -25.79 13.91 1.50
C GLN A 98 -26.77 14.92 0.88
N ARG A 99 -27.69 15.50 1.65
CA ARG A 99 -28.61 16.56 1.17
C ARG A 99 -28.09 17.96 1.44
N THR A 100 -27.36 18.15 2.54
CA THR A 100 -26.93 19.47 3.00
C THR A 100 -25.51 19.81 2.55
N ASP A 101 -24.59 18.88 2.72
CA ASP A 101 -23.16 19.02 2.39
C ASP A 101 -22.56 17.63 2.13
N PRO A 102 -22.64 17.13 0.88
CA PRO A 102 -22.20 15.79 0.55
C PRO A 102 -20.68 15.63 0.72
N PHE A 103 -20.27 14.55 1.39
CA PHE A 103 -18.87 14.17 1.45
C PHE A 103 -18.32 13.90 0.04
N GLN A 104 -17.20 14.53 -0.30
CA GLN A 104 -16.54 14.39 -1.60
C GLN A 104 -15.50 13.26 -1.65
N SER A 105 -15.11 12.74 -0.48
CA SER A 105 -14.12 11.68 -0.39
C SER A 105 -14.27 10.87 0.89
N TRP A 106 -13.66 9.67 0.90
CA TRP A 106 -13.54 8.85 2.10
C TRP A 106 -12.85 9.61 3.24
N GLN A 107 -11.79 10.37 2.96
CA GLN A 107 -11.01 11.07 3.97
C GLN A 107 -11.84 12.15 4.69
N LEU A 108 -12.70 12.87 3.98
CA LEU A 108 -13.61 13.84 4.59
C LEU A 108 -14.67 13.13 5.46
N PHE A 109 -15.17 11.98 5.00
CA PHE A 109 -16.10 11.18 5.77
C PHE A 109 -15.48 10.61 7.05
N ALA A 110 -14.29 10.01 6.96
CA ALA A 110 -13.56 9.45 8.10
C ALA A 110 -13.28 10.52 9.17
N ARG A 111 -12.82 11.71 8.76
CA ARG A 111 -12.62 12.84 9.68
C ARG A 111 -13.88 13.34 10.37
N ALA A 112 -15.05 13.14 9.76
CA ALA A 112 -16.31 13.59 10.34
C ALA A 112 -16.87 12.63 11.40
N ILE A 113 -16.37 11.39 11.44
CA ILE A 113 -16.85 10.34 12.36
C ILE A 113 -15.82 9.90 13.40
N GLU A 114 -14.53 10.23 13.22
CA GLU A 114 -13.47 10.04 14.23
C GLU A 114 -13.63 10.97 15.45
#